data_AF-A0ABD3U327-F1
#
_entry.id   AF-A0ABD3U327-F1
#
_cell.length_a   1.000
_cell.length_b   1.000
_cell.length_c   1.000
_cell.angle_alpha   90.00
_cell.angle_beta   90.00
_cell.angle_gamma   90.00
#
_symmetry.space_group_name_H-M   'P 1'
#
loop_
_entity.id
_entity.type
_entity.pdbx_description
1 polymer ?
#
loop_
_entity_poly.entity_id
_entity_poly.type
_entity_poly.pdbx_seq_one_letter_code
_entity_poly.pdbx_strand_id
1 'polypeptide(L)'
;MSVAELKERHIAITETVNDLRDRLKQNRLLLLDTDVATYARAQGKTPVTFGPTDLVCCRTLQGHTGKNFLDVLVITKGWESSSIVSKMLSGHKGYVSSCQYVPDEDTHLITASGDQTCVLWDITTGLRTSVFGGEFQSGHTAGVFKVFLLLLWFSISINGSNSRMFVSGSCDSTARLWDTRVASRAVGTFHGHEGDVNVVKFFPDGNRFGTGSDDGACRLFDIRTGHQLQVYSQSDGDNEVSPITSIAFSISGRLLFAAYTNGDCYVWDTLLARVVLNLGSLQNSHDGRISCLGLSADGSALCTGSWDANLKVWAFGGHRRVI
;
A
#
# COMPACT_ATOMS: atom_id res chain seq x y z
N MET A 1 21.77 15.01 -46.49
CA MET A 1 20.83 14.10 -45.79
C MET A 1 19.43 14.58 -46.10
N SER A 2 18.69 13.80 -46.87
CA SER A 2 17.35 14.17 -47.32
C SER A 2 16.33 14.00 -46.18
N VAL A 3 15.19 14.69 -46.26
CA VAL A 3 14.09 14.53 -45.29
C VAL A 3 13.58 13.08 -45.26
N ALA A 4 13.68 12.34 -46.37
CA ALA A 4 13.31 10.94 -46.46
C ALA A 4 14.28 10.03 -45.67
N GLU A 5 15.59 10.23 -45.83
CA GLU A 5 16.62 9.48 -45.09
C GLU A 5 16.52 9.71 -43.57
N LEU A 6 16.12 10.92 -43.16
CA LEU A 6 15.94 11.28 -41.76
C LEU A 6 14.69 10.62 -41.14
N LYS A 7 13.60 10.51 -41.92
CA LYS A 7 12.39 9.78 -41.51
C LYS A 7 12.66 8.29 -41.36
N GLU A 8 13.36 7.66 -42.30
CA GLU A 8 13.72 6.24 -42.22
C GLU A 8 14.61 5.94 -41.00
N ARG A 9 15.62 6.79 -40.73
CA ARG A 9 16.44 6.63 -39.52
C ARG A 9 15.64 6.82 -38.23
N HIS A 10 14.69 7.76 -38.21
CA HIS A 10 13.84 7.96 -37.04
C HIS A 10 12.99 6.73 -36.77
N ILE A 11 12.35 6.16 -37.80
CA ILE A 11 11.54 4.94 -37.68
C ILE A 11 12.40 3.78 -37.16
N ALA A 12 13.58 3.54 -37.72
CA ALA A 12 14.48 2.48 -37.28
C ALA A 12 14.94 2.64 -35.82
N ILE A 13 15.22 3.87 -35.38
CA ILE A 13 15.56 4.16 -33.98
C ILE A 13 14.33 3.91 -33.09
N THR A 14 13.14 4.36 -33.48
CA THR A 14 11.91 4.11 -32.72
C THR A 14 11.60 2.62 -32.58
N GLU A 15 11.80 1.83 -33.64
CA GLU A 15 11.62 0.37 -33.61
C GLU A 15 12.62 -0.30 -32.66
N THR A 16 13.90 0.05 -32.72
CA THR A 16 14.90 -0.52 -31.81
C THR A 16 14.64 -0.16 -30.34
N VAL A 17 14.18 1.06 -30.07
CA VAL A 17 13.77 1.49 -28.73
C VAL A 17 12.54 0.72 -28.26
N ASN A 18 11.55 0.52 -29.13
CA ASN A 18 10.35 -0.25 -28.81
C ASN A 18 10.67 -1.73 -28.54
N ASP A 19 11.53 -2.36 -29.34
CA ASP A 19 11.98 -3.74 -29.12
C ASP A 19 12.69 -3.91 -27.76
N LEU A 20 13.62 -3.00 -27.43
CA LEU A 20 14.26 -2.97 -26.11
C LEU A 20 13.24 -2.81 -24.98
N ARG A 21 12.24 -1.94 -25.17
CA ARG A 21 11.19 -1.69 -24.19
C ARG A 21 10.33 -2.93 -23.97
N ASP A 22 9.97 -3.62 -25.03
CA ASP A 22 9.17 -4.86 -24.97
C ASP A 22 9.96 -6.01 -24.35
N ARG A 23 11.25 -6.16 -24.68
CA ARG A 23 12.13 -7.15 -24.03
C ARG A 23 12.29 -6.91 -22.54
N LEU A 24 12.49 -5.65 -22.12
CA LEU A 24 12.56 -5.29 -20.71
C LEU A 24 11.23 -5.56 -19.99
N LYS A 25 10.10 -5.23 -20.64
CA LYS A 25 8.76 -5.51 -20.12
C LYS A 25 8.52 -7.01 -19.96
N GLN A 26 8.89 -7.82 -20.94
CA GLN A 26 8.77 -9.29 -20.88
C GLN A 26 9.66 -9.88 -19.78
N ASN A 27 10.92 -9.45 -19.66
CA ASN A 27 11.81 -9.91 -18.59
C ASN A 27 11.26 -9.57 -17.20
N ARG A 28 10.73 -8.35 -17.03
CA ARG A 28 10.11 -7.91 -15.78
C ARG A 28 8.89 -8.77 -15.43
N LEU A 29 8.02 -9.02 -16.42
CA LEU A 29 6.84 -9.89 -16.26
C LEU A 29 7.24 -11.31 -15.88
N LEU A 30 8.27 -11.86 -16.52
CA LEU A 30 8.75 -13.21 -16.25
C LEU A 30 9.34 -13.34 -14.83
N LEU A 31 10.11 -12.34 -14.38
CA LEU A 31 10.62 -12.29 -13.01
C LEU A 31 9.47 -12.16 -11.99
N LEU A 32 8.52 -11.27 -12.25
CA LEU A 32 7.33 -11.08 -11.41
C LEU A 32 6.52 -12.38 -11.29
N ASP A 33 6.25 -13.05 -12.41
CA ASP A 33 5.49 -14.30 -12.45
C ASP A 33 6.23 -15.44 -11.73
N THR A 34 7.53 -15.57 -11.95
CA THR A 34 8.36 -16.57 -11.25
C THR A 34 8.34 -16.35 -9.74
N ASP A 35 8.54 -15.10 -9.29
CA ASP A 35 8.58 -14.75 -7.87
C ASP A 35 7.20 -14.89 -7.20
N VAL A 36 6.10 -14.51 -7.87
CA VAL A 36 4.73 -14.72 -7.35
C VAL A 36 4.35 -16.20 -7.34
N ALA A 37 4.67 -16.95 -8.40
CA ALA A 37 4.37 -18.37 -8.46
C ALA A 37 5.19 -19.21 -7.49
N THR A 38 6.45 -18.84 -7.24
CA THR A 38 7.29 -19.47 -6.19
C THR A 38 6.78 -19.12 -4.81
N TYR A 39 6.43 -17.87 -4.55
CA TYR A 39 5.85 -17.44 -3.29
C TYR A 39 4.52 -18.16 -2.98
N ALA A 40 3.60 -18.20 -3.94
CA ALA A 40 2.32 -18.90 -3.80
C ALA A 40 2.52 -20.39 -3.53
N ARG A 41 3.43 -21.06 -4.27
CA ARG A 41 3.80 -22.46 -4.03
C ARG A 41 4.39 -22.70 -2.65
N ALA A 42 5.25 -21.81 -2.14
CA ALA A 42 5.84 -21.93 -0.81
C ALA A 42 4.78 -21.87 0.30
N GLN A 43 3.70 -21.12 0.09
CA GLN A 43 2.55 -21.04 0.99
C GLN A 43 1.51 -22.15 0.78
N GLY A 44 1.78 -23.13 -0.11
CA GLY A 44 0.83 -24.18 -0.47
C GLY A 44 -0.43 -23.67 -1.19
N LYS A 45 -0.39 -22.47 -1.77
CA LYS A 45 -1.51 -21.83 -2.46
C LYS A 45 -1.27 -21.82 -3.97
N THR A 46 -2.25 -22.23 -4.75
CA THR A 46 -2.21 -22.07 -6.22
C THR A 46 -2.62 -20.65 -6.59
N PRO A 47 -1.98 -20.01 -7.59
CA PRO A 47 -2.43 -18.71 -8.08
C PRO A 47 -3.87 -18.85 -8.61
N VAL A 48 -4.83 -18.29 -7.88
CA VAL A 48 -6.24 -18.30 -8.27
C VAL A 48 -6.44 -17.29 -9.40
N THR A 49 -7.06 -17.72 -10.49
CA THR A 49 -7.55 -16.83 -11.55
C THR A 49 -8.91 -16.28 -11.12
N PHE A 50 -9.01 -14.95 -11.06
CA PHE A 50 -10.21 -14.26 -10.59
C PHE A 50 -11.15 -13.97 -11.76
N GLY A 51 -12.44 -14.23 -11.57
CA GLY A 51 -13.52 -13.74 -12.39
C GLY A 51 -14.11 -12.44 -11.82
N PRO A 52 -14.85 -11.65 -12.64
CA PRO A 52 -15.45 -10.39 -12.22
C PRO A 52 -16.57 -10.54 -11.16
N THR A 53 -16.99 -11.76 -10.83
CA THR A 53 -18.11 -12.05 -9.91
C THR A 53 -17.67 -12.55 -8.52
N ASP A 54 -16.37 -12.60 -8.24
CA ASP A 54 -15.90 -13.40 -7.11
C ASP A 54 -15.81 -12.63 -5.78
N LEU A 55 -15.80 -11.29 -5.81
CA LEU A 55 -15.91 -10.45 -4.62
C LEU A 55 -17.32 -9.87 -4.52
N VAL A 56 -17.99 -10.16 -3.40
CA VAL A 56 -19.32 -9.63 -3.10
C VAL A 56 -19.29 -9.00 -1.71
N CYS A 57 -19.99 -7.88 -1.53
CA CYS A 57 -20.22 -7.32 -0.20
C CYS A 57 -21.11 -8.27 0.60
N CYS A 58 -20.53 -9.00 1.54
CA CYS A 58 -21.23 -9.99 2.36
C CYS A 58 -21.92 -9.35 3.57
N ARG A 59 -21.39 -8.25 4.08
CA ARG A 59 -21.94 -7.57 5.26
C ARG A 59 -21.60 -6.08 5.23
N THR A 60 -22.61 -5.26 5.54
CA THR A 60 -22.41 -3.84 5.88
C THR A 60 -22.51 -3.71 7.39
N LEU A 61 -21.52 -3.08 8.01
CA LEU A 61 -21.46 -2.81 9.44
C LEU A 61 -21.63 -1.29 9.64
N GLN A 62 -22.51 -0.93 10.56
CA GLN A 62 -22.88 0.45 10.88
C GLN A 62 -22.85 0.65 12.40
N GLY A 63 -22.67 1.88 12.87
CA GLY A 63 -22.71 2.20 14.31
C GLY A 63 -21.59 3.14 14.79
N HIS A 64 -20.65 3.52 13.93
CA HIS A 64 -19.64 4.53 14.27
C HIS A 64 -20.23 5.94 14.11
N THR A 65 -20.23 6.73 15.18
CA THR A 65 -20.64 8.13 15.15
C THR A 65 -19.46 9.00 14.67
N GLY A 66 -19.16 8.97 13.36
CA GLY A 66 -18.10 9.77 12.75
C GLY A 66 -17.49 9.16 11.48
N LYS A 67 -16.55 9.89 10.86
CA LYS A 67 -15.75 9.39 9.73
C LYS A 67 -14.77 8.31 10.21
N ASN A 68 -14.65 7.21 9.46
CA ASN A 68 -13.72 6.12 9.79
C ASN A 68 -12.30 6.48 9.29
N PHE A 69 -11.27 6.43 10.16
CA PHE A 69 -9.92 6.91 9.84
C PHE A 69 -8.78 5.91 10.11
N LEU A 70 -9.03 4.72 10.68
CA LEU A 70 -7.96 3.83 11.17
C LEU A 70 -7.80 2.55 10.36
N ASP A 71 -6.52 2.20 10.10
CA ASP A 71 -6.02 1.13 9.24
C ASP A 71 -5.72 -0.19 10.01
N VAL A 72 -6.29 -0.37 11.20
CA VAL A 72 -6.10 -1.57 12.02
C VAL A 72 -7.44 -2.13 12.44
N LEU A 73 -8.04 -2.93 11.56
CA LEU A 73 -9.13 -3.82 11.94
C LEU A 73 -8.55 -5.23 12.16
N VAL A 74 -8.04 -5.47 13.38
CA VAL A 74 -7.90 -6.85 13.85
C VAL A 74 -9.32 -7.34 14.09
N ILE A 75 -9.87 -8.14 13.18
CA ILE A 75 -11.10 -8.89 13.44
C ILE A 75 -10.72 -10.05 14.37
N THR A 76 -10.44 -9.74 15.63
CA THR A 76 -10.43 -10.77 16.68
C THR A 76 -11.89 -11.12 16.96
N LYS A 77 -12.18 -12.42 17.02
CA LYS A 77 -13.48 -12.94 17.44
C LYS A 77 -13.82 -12.36 18.81
N GLY A 78 -14.88 -11.56 18.87
CA GLY A 78 -15.46 -11.04 20.10
C GLY A 78 -15.40 -9.52 20.19
N TRP A 79 -16.48 -8.86 19.77
CA TRP A 79 -16.80 -7.51 20.23
C TRP A 79 -17.30 -7.60 21.68
N GLU A 80 -16.44 -8.03 22.60
CA GLU A 80 -16.75 -8.01 24.03
C GLU A 80 -16.20 -6.73 24.64
N SER A 81 -17.15 -5.93 25.12
CA SER A 81 -16.98 -4.60 25.66
C SER A 81 -16.29 -4.64 27.03
N SER A 82 -15.00 -4.30 27.08
CA SER A 82 -14.40 -3.38 28.07
C SER A 82 -12.87 -3.42 27.98
N SER A 83 -12.29 -2.86 26.91
CA SER A 83 -10.85 -2.63 26.86
C SER A 83 -10.51 -1.36 27.64
N ILE A 84 -10.06 -1.52 28.88
CA ILE A 84 -9.49 -0.45 29.69
C ILE A 84 -8.19 0.01 29.02
N VAL A 85 -7.97 1.32 28.87
CA VAL A 85 -6.70 1.86 28.39
C VAL A 85 -5.60 1.49 29.40
N SER A 86 -4.66 0.64 29.00
CA SER A 86 -3.64 0.11 29.92
C SER A 86 -2.42 1.01 30.07
N LYS A 87 -2.00 1.73 29.01
CA LYS A 87 -0.80 2.59 29.03
C LYS A 87 -0.82 3.62 27.88
N MET A 88 -0.35 4.85 28.14
CA MET A 88 -0.22 5.92 27.13
C MET A 88 1.25 6.13 26.76
N LEU A 89 1.59 5.99 25.47
CA LEU A 89 2.93 6.24 24.94
C LEU A 89 3.02 7.69 24.43
N SER A 90 3.73 8.56 25.14
CA SER A 90 3.86 9.99 24.81
C SER A 90 5.23 10.33 24.21
N GLY A 91 5.20 11.06 23.11
CA GLY A 91 6.08 10.74 21.99
C GLY A 91 6.37 11.89 21.06
N HIS A 92 5.49 11.93 20.09
CA HIS A 92 5.62 12.75 18.93
C HIS A 92 5.30 14.20 19.25
N LYS A 93 5.96 15.11 18.54
CA LYS A 93 5.66 16.54 18.59
C LYS A 93 4.42 16.90 17.75
N GLY A 94 3.99 15.99 16.88
CA GLY A 94 2.84 16.10 16.00
C GLY A 94 1.84 14.96 16.20
N TYR A 95 0.82 14.93 15.35
CA TYR A 95 -0.17 13.83 15.34
C TYR A 95 0.46 12.55 14.80
N VAL A 96 0.04 11.41 15.34
CA VAL A 96 0.41 10.08 14.84
C VAL A 96 -0.51 9.74 13.68
N SER A 97 0.05 9.46 12.52
CA SER A 97 -0.70 9.18 11.29
C SER A 97 -0.84 7.68 11.02
N SER A 98 0.12 6.87 11.49
CA SER A 98 0.14 5.42 11.27
C SER A 98 0.86 4.71 12.42
N CYS A 99 0.40 3.50 12.74
CA CYS A 99 1.03 2.63 13.71
C CYS A 99 0.94 1.17 13.26
N GLN A 100 1.98 0.39 13.54
CA GLN A 100 2.01 -1.04 13.23
C GLN A 100 2.81 -1.81 14.29
N TYR A 101 2.31 -2.99 14.66
CA TYR A 101 3.03 -3.95 15.52
C TYR A 101 4.16 -4.64 14.77
N VAL A 102 5.27 -4.90 15.46
CA VAL A 102 6.39 -5.69 14.92
C VAL A 102 6.01 -7.18 14.98
N PRO A 103 5.92 -7.91 13.85
CA PRO A 103 5.35 -9.27 13.82
C PRO A 103 6.05 -10.34 14.68
N ASP A 104 7.35 -10.16 14.94
CA ASP A 104 8.16 -11.14 15.69
C ASP A 104 8.32 -10.76 17.17
N GLU A 105 7.93 -9.54 17.54
CA GLU A 105 8.15 -8.98 18.86
C GLU A 105 6.84 -8.34 19.37
N ASP A 106 6.03 -9.11 20.12
CA ASP A 106 4.74 -8.68 20.69
C ASP A 106 4.85 -7.45 21.61
N THR A 107 6.07 -7.11 22.01
CA THR A 107 6.39 -5.98 22.88
C THR A 107 6.80 -4.73 22.13
N HIS A 108 6.87 -4.74 20.80
CA HIS A 108 7.37 -3.62 20.02
C HIS A 108 6.35 -3.05 19.02
N LEU A 109 6.32 -1.72 18.96
CA LEU A 109 5.41 -0.95 18.11
C LEU A 109 6.21 0.08 17.31
N ILE A 110 5.90 0.25 16.03
CA ILE A 110 6.44 1.34 15.21
C ILE A 110 5.33 2.35 14.92
N THR A 111 5.62 3.63 15.09
CA THR A 111 4.70 4.74 14.79
C THR A 111 5.31 5.72 13.80
N ALA A 112 4.46 6.28 12.94
CA ALA A 112 4.78 7.40 12.05
C ALA A 112 4.00 8.64 12.50
N SER A 113 4.64 9.80 12.46
CA SER A 113 4.00 11.04 12.83
C SER A 113 4.27 12.17 11.84
N GLY A 114 3.33 13.12 11.81
CA GLY A 114 3.51 14.41 11.14
C GLY A 114 4.65 15.26 11.68
N ASP A 115 5.33 14.85 12.77
CA ASP A 115 6.61 15.44 13.20
C ASP A 115 7.82 14.99 12.36
N GLN A 116 7.58 14.27 11.25
CA GLN A 116 8.59 13.79 10.29
C GLN A 116 9.49 12.67 10.84
N THR A 117 9.13 12.10 11.98
CA THR A 117 9.85 10.99 12.59
C THR A 117 9.01 9.72 12.60
N CYS A 118 9.70 8.59 12.44
CA CYS A 118 9.18 7.28 12.81
C CYS A 118 9.85 6.85 14.12
N VAL A 119 9.11 6.26 15.05
CA VAL A 119 9.65 5.86 16.36
C VAL A 119 9.35 4.40 16.61
N LEU A 120 10.36 3.65 17.03
CA LEU A 120 10.23 2.31 17.57
C LEU A 120 10.08 2.40 19.09
N TRP A 121 9.05 1.74 19.58
CA TRP A 121 8.65 1.71 20.98
C TRP A 121 8.79 0.33 21.55
N ASP A 122 9.12 0.28 22.83
CA ASP A 122 8.89 -0.88 23.66
C ASP A 122 7.61 -0.64 24.48
N ILE A 123 6.60 -1.47 24.27
CA ILE A 123 5.28 -1.41 24.91
C ILE A 123 5.41 -1.75 26.41
N THR A 124 6.29 -2.69 26.77
CA THR A 124 6.43 -3.16 28.14
C THR A 124 7.00 -2.06 29.03
N THR A 125 8.10 -1.44 28.60
CA THR A 125 8.73 -0.32 29.32
C THR A 125 8.03 1.00 29.04
N GLY A 126 7.42 1.16 27.86
CA GLY A 126 6.81 2.41 27.40
C GLY A 126 7.83 3.43 26.88
N LEU A 127 9.07 2.98 26.65
CA LEU A 127 10.18 3.83 26.23
C LEU A 127 10.31 3.87 24.71
N ARG A 128 10.89 4.97 24.22
CA ARG A 128 11.31 5.12 22.83
C ARG A 128 12.66 4.42 22.67
N THR A 129 12.67 3.32 21.94
CA THR A 129 13.89 2.54 21.71
C THR A 129 14.74 3.17 20.62
N SER A 130 14.12 3.65 19.54
CA SER A 130 14.84 4.26 18.42
C SER A 130 13.97 5.30 17.70
N VAL A 131 14.61 6.33 17.17
CA VAL A 131 13.96 7.39 16.40
C VAL A 131 14.60 7.44 15.01
N PHE A 132 13.78 7.38 13.97
CA PHE A 132 14.16 7.39 12.57
C PHE A 132 13.63 8.69 11.92
N GLY A 133 14.46 9.42 11.19
CA GLY A 133 14.07 10.69 10.56
C GLY A 133 14.17 11.94 11.44
N GLY A 134 13.74 13.11 10.93
CA GLY A 134 13.90 14.43 11.58
C GLY A 134 15.05 15.27 11.02
N GLU A 135 15.82 15.94 11.90
CA GLU A 135 16.97 16.84 11.57
C GLU A 135 18.16 16.16 10.87
N PHE A 136 18.09 14.86 10.63
CA PHE A 136 19.11 14.11 9.92
C PHE A 136 18.97 14.32 8.40
N GLN A 137 20.09 14.41 7.68
CA GLN A 137 20.14 14.57 6.21
C GLN A 137 19.38 13.49 5.42
N SER A 138 18.98 12.39 6.09
CA SER A 138 18.26 11.25 5.50
C SER A 138 16.83 11.08 6.05
N GLY A 139 16.27 12.06 6.77
CA GLY A 139 14.87 12.08 7.21
C GLY A 139 13.90 12.57 6.14
N HIS A 140 12.61 12.23 6.28
CA HIS A 140 11.58 12.75 5.39
C HIS A 140 11.42 14.26 5.58
N THR A 141 11.64 15.03 4.53
CA THR A 141 11.60 16.49 4.56
C THR A 141 10.26 16.96 4.02
N ALA A 142 9.19 16.82 4.80
CA ALA A 142 7.89 17.37 4.41
C ALA A 142 7.88 18.89 4.60
N GLY A 143 7.52 19.64 3.56
CA GLY A 143 7.47 21.11 3.61
C GLY A 143 6.42 21.62 4.60
N VAL A 144 6.81 22.61 5.42
CA VAL A 144 6.00 23.26 6.47
C VAL A 144 4.66 23.83 5.95
N PHE A 145 4.53 24.05 4.64
CA PHE A 145 3.35 24.69 4.03
C PHE A 145 2.18 23.76 3.71
N LYS A 146 2.33 22.43 3.81
CA LYS A 146 1.24 21.46 3.56
C LYS A 146 0.48 21.03 4.83
N VAL A 147 0.58 21.80 5.91
CA VAL A 147 -0.05 21.48 7.21
C VAL A 147 -1.56 21.78 7.24
N PHE A 148 -2.11 22.49 6.25
CA PHE A 148 -3.47 23.06 6.35
C PHE A 148 -4.61 22.21 5.77
N LEU A 149 -4.33 21.12 5.05
CA LEU A 149 -5.36 20.17 4.65
C LEU A 149 -5.20 18.91 5.50
N LEU A 150 -6.00 18.85 6.57
CA LEU A 150 -6.16 17.76 7.53
C LEU A 150 -5.70 16.38 6.99
N LEU A 151 -4.63 15.86 7.63
CA LEU A 151 -4.01 14.53 7.51
C LEU A 151 -2.75 14.48 6.62
N LEU A 152 -1.58 14.83 7.17
CA LEU A 152 -0.27 14.36 6.68
C LEU A 152 -0.29 12.83 6.79
N TRP A 153 -0.41 12.16 5.66
CA TRP A 153 -0.36 10.71 5.58
C TRP A 153 1.10 10.26 5.57
N PHE A 154 1.68 10.09 6.76
CA PHE A 154 2.82 9.19 6.89
C PHE A 154 2.31 7.78 7.11
N SER A 155 2.59 6.90 6.17
CA SER A 155 2.24 5.48 6.25
C SER A 155 3.50 4.68 6.52
N ILE A 156 3.40 3.69 7.42
CA ILE A 156 4.46 2.73 7.69
C ILE A 156 3.96 1.34 7.32
N SER A 157 4.87 0.57 6.75
CA SER A 157 4.71 -0.87 6.62
C SER A 157 5.94 -1.58 7.15
N ILE A 158 5.75 -2.65 7.93
CA ILE A 158 6.82 -3.54 8.40
C ILE A 158 6.87 -4.77 7.53
N ASN A 159 8.08 -5.23 7.23
CA ASN A 159 8.29 -6.45 6.47
C ASN A 159 7.89 -7.68 7.30
N GLY A 160 6.92 -8.46 6.80
CA GLY A 160 6.41 -9.65 7.49
C GLY A 160 7.39 -10.82 7.55
N SER A 161 8.40 -10.89 6.67
CA SER A 161 9.42 -11.95 6.69
C SER A 161 10.72 -11.54 7.38
N ASN A 162 10.90 -10.23 7.60
CA ASN A 162 12.06 -9.68 8.28
C ASN A 162 11.63 -8.45 9.08
N SER A 163 11.24 -8.64 10.33
CA SER A 163 10.84 -7.57 11.27
C SER A 163 11.86 -6.45 11.45
N ARG A 164 13.10 -6.63 10.98
CA ARG A 164 14.16 -5.62 11.04
C ARG A 164 14.06 -4.56 9.95
N MET A 165 13.20 -4.73 8.95
CA MET A 165 13.03 -3.74 7.89
C MET A 165 11.63 -3.16 7.87
N PHE A 166 11.53 -1.85 7.74
CA PHE A 166 10.27 -1.16 7.54
C PHE A 166 10.40 -0.10 6.45
N VAL A 167 9.29 0.22 5.79
CA VAL A 167 9.22 1.26 4.77
C VAL A 167 8.26 2.34 5.25
N SER A 168 8.64 3.59 5.03
CA SER A 168 7.78 4.75 5.26
C SER A 168 7.50 5.49 3.96
N GLY A 169 6.26 5.94 3.79
CA GLY A 169 5.87 6.90 2.76
C GLY A 169 5.67 8.28 3.36
N SER A 170 5.91 9.32 2.56
CA SER A 170 5.78 10.70 3.01
C SER A 170 5.29 11.64 1.91
N CYS A 171 4.87 12.82 2.34
CA CYS A 171 4.58 13.99 1.50
C CYS A 171 5.81 14.59 0.80
N ASP A 172 7.01 14.02 0.99
CA ASP A 172 8.19 14.36 0.19
C ASP A 172 8.26 13.61 -1.15
N SER A 173 7.15 12.96 -1.54
CA SER A 173 6.98 12.08 -2.71
C SER A 173 7.94 10.88 -2.77
N THR A 174 8.62 10.55 -1.67
CA THR A 174 9.51 9.39 -1.58
C THR A 174 8.96 8.30 -0.66
N ALA A 175 9.31 7.07 -1.00
CA ALA A 175 9.24 5.95 -0.07
C ALA A 175 10.66 5.62 0.41
N ARG A 176 10.85 5.44 1.72
CA ARG A 176 12.17 5.17 2.32
C ARG A 176 12.15 3.85 3.08
N LEU A 177 13.17 3.06 2.87
CA LEU A 177 13.40 1.80 3.55
C LEU A 177 14.39 2.01 4.70
N TRP A 178 14.07 1.45 5.85
CA TRP A 178 14.83 1.59 7.09
C TRP A 178 15.18 0.23 7.67
N ASP A 179 16.35 0.14 8.30
CA ASP A 179 16.75 -0.99 9.13
C ASP A 179 16.58 -0.57 10.59
N THR A 180 15.79 -1.31 11.37
CA THR A 180 15.53 -1.01 12.78
C THR A 180 16.79 -1.05 13.63
N ARG A 181 17.85 -1.73 13.17
CA ARG A 181 19.16 -1.78 13.83
C ARG A 181 20.00 -0.53 13.60
N VAL A 182 19.70 0.25 12.56
CA VAL A 182 20.48 1.43 12.16
C VAL A 182 19.55 2.63 12.00
N ALA A 183 19.32 3.35 13.10
CA ALA A 183 18.37 4.46 13.14
C ALA A 183 18.85 5.74 12.42
N SER A 184 20.15 5.86 12.15
CA SER A 184 20.75 7.12 11.67
C SER A 184 20.57 7.39 10.17
N ARG A 185 20.22 6.39 9.36
CA ARG A 185 20.06 6.56 7.90
C ARG A 185 19.05 5.59 7.30
N ALA A 186 18.39 6.03 6.24
CA ALA A 186 17.62 5.14 5.38
C ALA A 186 18.58 4.19 4.62
N VAL A 187 18.17 2.94 4.47
CA VAL A 187 18.89 1.91 3.69
C VAL A 187 18.75 2.17 2.20
N GLY A 188 17.58 2.67 1.77
CA GLY A 188 17.32 3.02 0.39
C GLY A 188 16.17 4.02 0.28
N THR A 189 16.23 4.88 -0.74
CA THR A 189 15.20 5.86 -1.05
C THR A 189 14.67 5.60 -2.45
N PHE A 190 13.36 5.42 -2.55
CA PHE A 190 12.65 5.09 -3.77
C PHE A 190 11.89 6.31 -4.27
N HIS A 191 12.27 6.75 -5.46
CA HIS A 191 11.67 7.87 -6.16
C HIS A 191 10.80 7.35 -7.31
N GLY A 192 9.83 8.15 -7.74
CA GLY A 192 9.03 7.84 -8.91
C GLY A 192 7.63 8.45 -8.88
N HIS A 193 7.11 8.77 -7.69
CA HIS A 193 5.84 9.49 -7.54
C HIS A 193 6.01 10.99 -7.82
N GLU A 194 4.99 11.58 -8.45
CA GLU A 194 4.93 13.02 -8.69
C GLU A 194 4.15 13.76 -7.58
N GLY A 195 3.40 13.02 -6.76
CA GLY A 195 2.63 13.52 -5.62
C GLY A 195 3.02 12.85 -4.30
N ASP A 196 2.26 13.16 -3.25
CA ASP A 196 2.51 12.67 -1.89
C ASP A 196 2.30 11.15 -1.83
N VAL A 197 3.17 10.42 -1.12
CA VAL A 197 3.04 8.97 -0.94
C VAL A 197 2.20 8.73 0.31
N ASN A 198 0.92 8.47 0.09
CA ASN A 198 -0.09 8.39 1.14
C ASN A 198 -0.09 7.05 1.88
N VAL A 199 0.24 5.98 1.16
CA VAL A 199 0.22 4.63 1.70
C VAL A 199 1.39 3.82 1.17
N VAL A 200 1.96 3.02 2.06
CA VAL A 200 2.95 2.00 1.71
C VAL A 200 2.53 0.69 2.34
N LYS A 201 2.66 -0.41 1.59
CA LYS A 201 2.46 -1.78 2.10
C LYS A 201 3.52 -2.71 1.55
N PHE A 202 4.10 -3.52 2.42
CA PHE A 202 4.94 -4.62 1.98
C PHE A 202 4.13 -5.63 1.17
N PHE A 203 4.78 -6.15 0.13
CA PHE A 203 4.31 -7.32 -0.56
C PHE A 203 4.49 -8.53 0.37
N PRO A 204 3.61 -9.54 0.32
CA PRO A 204 3.65 -10.67 1.25
C PRO A 204 4.92 -11.53 1.17
N ASP A 205 5.75 -11.36 0.14
CA ASP A 205 7.08 -11.99 -0.01
C ASP A 205 8.21 -11.31 0.78
N GLY A 206 7.96 -10.11 1.32
CA GLY A 206 8.92 -9.30 2.05
C GLY A 206 10.07 -8.69 1.24
N ASN A 207 10.14 -8.94 -0.06
CA ASN A 207 11.20 -8.39 -0.94
C ASN A 207 10.71 -7.23 -1.79
N ARG A 208 9.40 -7.04 -1.87
CA ARG A 208 8.76 -5.95 -2.62
C ARG A 208 7.85 -5.14 -1.72
N PHE A 209 7.51 -3.93 -2.16
CA PHE A 209 6.47 -3.13 -1.52
C PHE A 209 5.72 -2.31 -2.55
N GLY A 210 4.44 -2.07 -2.27
CA GLY A 210 3.55 -1.21 -3.03
C GLY A 210 3.41 0.15 -2.36
N THR A 211 3.30 1.17 -3.19
CA THR A 211 3.05 2.56 -2.77
C THR A 211 1.82 3.09 -3.49
N GLY A 212 1.05 3.92 -2.81
CA GLY A 212 -0.11 4.63 -3.36
C GLY A 212 0.01 6.12 -3.06
N SER A 213 -0.38 6.95 -4.02
CA SER A 213 -0.09 8.38 -3.99
C SER A 213 -1.26 9.23 -4.48
N ASP A 214 -1.17 10.53 -4.16
CA ASP A 214 -2.00 11.59 -4.72
C ASP A 214 -1.88 11.72 -6.24
N ASP A 215 -0.81 11.21 -6.86
CA ASP A 215 -0.69 11.16 -8.33
C ASP A 215 -1.60 10.13 -9.00
N GLY A 216 -2.47 9.46 -8.22
CA GLY A 216 -3.44 8.47 -8.68
C GLY A 216 -2.83 7.18 -9.21
N ALA A 217 -1.51 7.01 -9.11
CA ALA A 217 -0.81 5.81 -9.51
C ALA A 217 -0.36 5.00 -8.28
N CYS A 218 -0.62 3.70 -8.31
CA CYS A 218 0.07 2.76 -7.44
C CYS A 218 1.37 2.34 -8.11
N ARG A 219 2.48 2.25 -7.36
CA ARG A 219 3.74 1.71 -7.89
C ARG A 219 4.16 0.50 -7.06
N LEU A 220 4.78 -0.48 -7.71
CA LEU A 220 5.41 -1.62 -7.05
C LEU A 220 6.92 -1.47 -7.18
N PHE A 221 7.65 -1.64 -6.08
CA PHE A 221 9.11 -1.55 -6.02
C PHE A 221 9.73 -2.86 -5.51
N ASP A 222 10.92 -3.19 -5.99
CA ASP A 222 11.75 -4.27 -5.45
C ASP A 222 12.89 -3.70 -4.62
N ILE A 223 13.00 -4.21 -3.40
CA ILE A 223 14.00 -3.77 -2.43
C ILE A 223 15.40 -4.21 -2.83
N ARG A 224 15.53 -5.40 -3.43
CA ARG A 224 16.84 -5.98 -3.78
C ARG A 224 17.49 -5.24 -4.93
N THR A 225 16.68 -4.85 -5.91
CA THR A 225 17.16 -4.14 -7.11
C THR A 225 17.16 -2.63 -6.93
N GLY A 226 16.38 -2.10 -5.98
CA GLY A 226 16.21 -0.66 -5.80
C GLY A 226 15.37 0.00 -6.89
N HIS A 227 14.76 -0.80 -7.78
CA HIS A 227 14.04 -0.30 -8.94
C HIS A 227 12.53 -0.50 -8.82
N GLN A 228 11.79 0.39 -9.48
CA GLN A 228 10.37 0.19 -9.74
C GLN A 228 10.19 -1.09 -10.55
N LEU A 229 9.12 -1.85 -10.27
CA LEU A 229 8.70 -3.08 -10.94
C LEU A 229 7.38 -2.96 -11.70
N GLN A 230 6.44 -2.12 -11.29
CA GLN A 230 5.22 -1.86 -12.06
C GLN A 230 4.63 -0.49 -11.71
N VAL A 231 3.81 0.03 -12.61
CA VAL A 231 2.91 1.17 -12.36
C VAL A 231 1.49 0.69 -12.64
N TYR A 232 0.58 0.97 -11.73
CA TYR A 232 -0.84 0.75 -11.87
C TYR A 232 -1.52 2.11 -11.82
N SER A 233 -1.89 2.61 -12.98
CA SER A 233 -2.64 3.85 -13.12
C SER A 233 -3.74 3.65 -14.14
N GLN A 234 -4.88 4.29 -13.92
CA GLN A 234 -5.89 4.44 -14.96
C GLN A 234 -5.56 5.69 -15.76
N SER A 235 -5.47 5.56 -17.07
CA SER A 235 -5.39 6.69 -17.99
C SER A 235 -6.78 6.95 -18.57
N ASP A 236 -7.73 7.31 -17.71
CA ASP A 236 -9.03 7.75 -18.22
C ASP A 236 -8.89 9.20 -18.66
N GLY A 237 -9.07 9.43 -19.97
CA GLY A 237 -9.00 10.74 -20.58
C GLY A 237 -9.90 11.75 -19.87
N ASP A 238 -9.35 12.95 -19.67
CA ASP A 238 -9.99 14.17 -19.14
C ASP A 238 -10.58 14.13 -17.72
N ASN A 239 -10.52 13.02 -16.99
CA ASN A 239 -10.98 12.99 -15.60
C ASN A 239 -9.90 13.41 -14.59
N GLU A 240 -10.32 14.13 -13.56
CA GLU A 240 -9.51 14.51 -12.40
C GLU A 240 -8.89 13.26 -11.76
N VAL A 241 -7.56 13.28 -11.62
CA VAL A 241 -6.80 12.18 -11.02
C VAL A 241 -7.24 12.03 -9.57
N SER A 242 -7.87 10.89 -9.25
CA SER A 242 -8.31 10.62 -7.88
C SER A 242 -7.14 10.08 -7.05
N PRO A 243 -6.79 10.73 -5.92
CA PRO A 243 -5.77 10.22 -5.02
C PRO A 243 -6.05 8.83 -4.47
N ILE A 244 -4.99 8.05 -4.30
CA ILE A 244 -5.05 6.75 -3.63
C ILE A 244 -4.91 6.97 -2.14
N THR A 245 -5.83 6.38 -1.38
CA THR A 245 -5.92 6.56 0.08
C THR A 245 -5.34 5.38 0.83
N SER A 246 -5.53 4.16 0.32
CA SER A 246 -5.05 2.93 0.96
C SER A 246 -4.82 1.83 -0.07
N ILE A 247 -3.94 0.91 0.28
CA ILE A 247 -3.56 -0.25 -0.53
C ILE A 247 -3.55 -1.48 0.36
N ALA A 248 -3.92 -2.64 -0.20
CA ALA A 248 -3.66 -3.95 0.39
C ALA A 248 -3.29 -4.98 -0.69
N PHE A 249 -2.36 -5.88 -0.38
CA PHE A 249 -2.04 -7.03 -1.24
C PHE A 249 -2.81 -8.26 -0.78
N SER A 250 -3.21 -9.12 -1.72
CA SER A 250 -3.69 -10.47 -1.38
C SER A 250 -2.57 -11.28 -0.73
N ILE A 251 -2.94 -12.27 0.08
CA ILE A 251 -1.97 -13.22 0.67
C ILE A 251 -1.19 -14.01 -0.37
N SER A 252 -1.69 -14.15 -1.60
CA SER A 252 -0.94 -14.76 -2.71
C SER A 252 0.00 -13.77 -3.40
N GLY A 253 -0.18 -12.46 -3.16
CA GLY A 253 0.50 -11.39 -3.86
C GLY A 253 -0.02 -11.15 -5.29
N ARG A 254 -0.98 -11.93 -5.77
CA ARG A 254 -1.51 -11.82 -7.14
C ARG A 254 -2.42 -10.60 -7.33
N LEU A 255 -3.13 -10.20 -6.29
CA LEU A 255 -4.03 -9.05 -6.34
C LEU A 255 -3.51 -7.89 -5.51
N LEU A 256 -3.74 -6.70 -6.05
CA LEU A 256 -3.55 -5.43 -5.39
C LEU A 256 -4.92 -4.74 -5.30
N PHE A 257 -5.39 -4.51 -4.08
CA PHE A 257 -6.56 -3.69 -3.79
C PHE A 257 -6.09 -2.25 -3.57
N ALA A 258 -6.59 -1.32 -4.39
CA ALA A 258 -6.28 0.09 -4.29
C ALA A 258 -7.57 0.88 -4.07
N ALA A 259 -7.65 1.60 -2.96
CA ALA A 259 -8.76 2.46 -2.59
C ALA A 259 -8.47 3.91 -2.95
N TYR A 260 -9.50 4.60 -3.44
CA TYR A 260 -9.40 5.96 -3.95
C TYR A 260 -10.31 6.91 -3.17
N THR A 261 -10.02 8.21 -3.28
CA THR A 261 -10.82 9.27 -2.64
C THR A 261 -12.22 9.39 -3.21
N ASN A 262 -12.42 8.98 -4.47
CA ASN A 262 -13.73 8.99 -5.14
C ASN A 262 -14.69 7.89 -4.63
N GLY A 263 -14.23 7.00 -3.74
CA GLY A 263 -15.03 5.89 -3.22
C GLY A 263 -14.86 4.58 -3.98
N ASP A 264 -14.15 4.59 -5.11
CA ASP A 264 -13.82 3.39 -5.86
C ASP A 264 -12.71 2.59 -5.16
N CYS A 265 -12.77 1.27 -5.35
CA CYS A 265 -11.67 0.38 -5.02
C CYS A 265 -11.41 -0.53 -6.22
N TYR A 266 -10.26 -0.32 -6.87
CA TYR A 266 -9.83 -1.11 -8.01
C TYR A 266 -9.00 -2.30 -7.55
N VAL A 267 -9.34 -3.46 -8.08
CA VAL A 267 -8.63 -4.71 -7.91
C VAL A 267 -7.75 -4.93 -9.13
N TRP A 268 -6.44 -4.82 -8.93
CA TRP A 268 -5.44 -4.99 -9.95
C TRP A 268 -4.81 -6.36 -9.89
N ASP A 269 -4.57 -6.97 -11.05
CA ASP A 269 -3.64 -8.09 -11.17
C ASP A 269 -2.21 -7.53 -11.15
N THR A 270 -1.42 -7.93 -10.16
CA THR A 270 -0.05 -7.43 -9.95
C THR A 270 0.92 -7.86 -11.05
N LEU A 271 0.64 -8.99 -11.71
CA LEU A 271 1.47 -9.48 -12.80
C LEU A 271 1.10 -8.80 -14.10
N LEU A 272 -0.20 -8.75 -14.41
CA LEU A 272 -0.68 -8.25 -15.69
C LEU A 272 -0.79 -6.73 -15.74
N ALA A 273 -0.76 -6.05 -14.59
CA ALA A 273 -1.04 -4.62 -14.45
C ALA A 273 -2.36 -4.21 -15.11
N ARG A 274 -3.38 -5.07 -14.95
CA ARG A 274 -4.73 -4.84 -15.47
C ARG A 274 -5.73 -4.83 -14.33
N VAL A 275 -6.77 -4.02 -14.47
CA VAL A 275 -7.91 -4.08 -13.56
C VAL A 275 -8.68 -5.36 -13.83
N VAL A 276 -8.85 -6.14 -12.77
CA VAL A 276 -9.69 -7.33 -12.72
C VAL A 276 -11.13 -6.95 -12.41
N LEU A 277 -11.30 -6.04 -11.44
CA LEU A 277 -12.61 -5.63 -10.93
C LEU A 277 -12.55 -4.20 -10.38
N ASN A 278 -13.63 -3.45 -10.54
CA ASN A 278 -13.86 -2.22 -9.78
C ASN A 278 -15.00 -2.46 -8.79
N LEU A 279 -14.69 -2.45 -7.49
CA LEU A 279 -15.69 -2.62 -6.42
C LEU A 279 -16.65 -1.43 -6.33
N GLY A 280 -16.25 -0.25 -6.80
CA GLY A 280 -17.08 0.95 -6.86
C GLY A 280 -18.30 0.82 -7.78
N SER A 281 -18.19 -0.03 -8.81
CA SER A 281 -19.27 -0.30 -9.77
C SER A 281 -20.34 -1.28 -9.25
N LEU A 282 -20.10 -1.91 -8.10
CA LEU A 282 -21.02 -2.90 -7.53
C LEU A 282 -22.19 -2.20 -6.82
N GLN A 283 -23.35 -2.86 -6.80
CA GLN A 283 -24.63 -2.32 -6.32
C GLN A 283 -24.68 -1.99 -4.80
N ASN A 284 -23.55 -2.14 -4.09
CA ASN A 284 -23.37 -1.84 -2.66
C ASN A 284 -22.01 -1.17 -2.40
N SER A 285 -21.49 -0.40 -3.35
CA SER A 285 -20.23 0.35 -3.18
C SER A 285 -20.35 1.48 -2.14
N HIS A 286 -19.23 2.14 -1.88
CA HIS A 286 -19.19 3.30 -0.98
C HIS A 286 -19.49 4.58 -1.76
N ASP A 287 -20.39 5.42 -1.22
CA ASP A 287 -20.75 6.72 -1.81
C ASP A 287 -19.75 7.84 -1.49
N GLY A 288 -18.72 7.51 -0.70
CA GLY A 288 -17.71 8.47 -0.25
C GLY A 288 -16.35 7.83 -0.13
N ARG A 289 -15.36 8.70 0.08
CA ARG A 289 -13.94 8.34 0.24
C ARG A 289 -13.75 7.09 1.11
N ILE A 290 -13.11 6.08 0.53
CA ILE A 290 -12.57 4.96 1.30
C ILE A 290 -11.30 5.46 1.99
N SER A 291 -11.21 5.28 3.30
CA SER A 291 -10.07 5.72 4.11
C SER A 291 -9.08 4.60 4.39
N CYS A 292 -9.56 3.37 4.54
CA CYS A 292 -8.72 2.23 4.90
C CYS A 292 -9.19 0.93 4.25
N LEU A 293 -8.22 0.05 4.03
CA LEU A 293 -8.38 -1.30 3.51
C LEU A 293 -7.69 -2.28 4.47
N GLY A 294 -8.42 -3.31 4.91
CA GLY A 294 -7.87 -4.37 5.76
C GLY A 294 -8.15 -5.74 5.16
N LEU A 295 -7.11 -6.51 4.84
CA LEU A 295 -7.27 -7.91 4.47
C LEU A 295 -7.26 -8.79 5.72
N SER A 296 -8.10 -9.81 5.76
CA SER A 296 -8.06 -10.84 6.80
C SER A 296 -6.77 -11.65 6.72
N ALA A 297 -6.30 -12.15 7.86
CA ALA A 297 -5.03 -12.89 7.95
C ALA A 297 -5.00 -14.17 7.09
N ASP A 298 -6.15 -14.80 6.88
CA ASP A 298 -6.31 -15.95 5.98
C ASP A 298 -6.43 -15.55 4.49
N GLY A 299 -6.66 -14.26 4.21
CA GLY A 299 -6.90 -13.69 2.89
C GLY A 299 -8.29 -13.95 2.32
N SER A 300 -9.25 -14.42 3.13
CA SER A 300 -10.61 -14.76 2.69
C SER A 300 -11.52 -13.55 2.50
N ALA A 301 -11.23 -12.45 3.20
CA ALA A 301 -12.06 -11.25 3.19
C ALA A 301 -11.23 -9.96 3.20
N LEU A 302 -11.79 -8.93 2.59
CA LEU A 302 -11.35 -7.54 2.60
C LEU A 302 -12.39 -6.71 3.35
N CYS A 303 -11.96 -5.88 4.28
CA CYS A 303 -12.79 -4.87 4.92
C CYS A 303 -12.42 -3.50 4.36
N THR A 304 -13.43 -2.71 4.02
CA THR A 304 -13.29 -1.33 3.56
C THR A 304 -13.99 -0.39 4.53
N GLY A 305 -13.27 0.63 5.00
CA GLY A 305 -13.84 1.71 5.79
C GLY A 305 -13.97 2.98 4.98
N SER A 306 -15.13 3.63 5.04
CA SER A 306 -15.37 4.87 4.31
C SER A 306 -15.88 5.99 5.22
N TRP A 307 -15.78 7.21 4.70
CA TRP A 307 -16.32 8.43 5.30
C TRP A 307 -17.85 8.49 5.28
N ASP A 308 -18.51 7.58 4.57
CA ASP A 308 -19.96 7.35 4.62
C ASP A 308 -20.46 6.75 5.96
N ALA A 309 -19.56 6.66 6.96
CA ALA A 309 -19.74 6.05 8.28
C ALA A 309 -20.05 4.53 8.24
N ASN A 310 -19.91 3.90 7.07
CA ASN A 310 -20.09 2.46 6.90
C ASN A 310 -18.74 1.75 6.80
N LEU A 311 -18.74 0.51 7.29
CA LEU A 311 -17.71 -0.49 7.02
C LEU A 311 -18.34 -1.59 6.18
N LYS A 312 -17.66 -2.02 5.12
CA LYS A 312 -18.14 -3.12 4.26
C LYS A 312 -17.14 -4.25 4.24
N VAL A 313 -17.63 -5.47 4.43
CA VAL A 313 -16.83 -6.69 4.35
C VAL A 313 -17.14 -7.40 3.04
N TRP A 314 -16.11 -7.54 2.24
CA TRP A 314 -16.10 -8.20 0.95
C TRP A 314 -15.42 -9.55 1.13
N ALA A 315 -16.12 -10.65 0.89
CA ALA A 315 -15.50 -11.98 0.96
C ALA A 315 -15.39 -12.58 -0.43
N PHE A 316 -14.36 -13.41 -0.60
CA PHE A 316 -14.13 -14.15 -1.83
C PHE A 316 -15.00 -15.42 -1.85
N GLY A 317 -15.90 -15.51 -2.83
CA GLY A 317 -16.84 -16.61 -3.02
C GLY A 317 -16.27 -17.79 -3.82
N GLY A 318 -15.08 -18.29 -3.50
CA GLY A 318 -14.50 -19.45 -4.18
C GLY A 318 -15.04 -20.78 -3.62
N HIS A 319 -15.91 -21.47 -4.39
CA HIS A 319 -16.49 -22.82 -4.18
C HIS A 319 -17.63 -23.05 -3.18
N ARG A 320 -18.09 -22.04 -2.44
CA ARG A 320 -19.44 -22.09 -1.86
C ARG A 320 -20.11 -20.73 -2.05
N ARG A 321 -21.26 -20.73 -2.71
CA ARG A 321 -22.23 -19.64 -2.58
C ARG A 321 -22.38 -19.38 -1.09
N VAL A 322 -21.99 -18.19 -0.64
CA VAL A 322 -22.42 -17.68 0.66
C VAL A 322 -23.92 -17.47 0.50
N ILE A 323 -24.69 -18.43 1.03
CA ILE A 323 -26.15 -18.35 1.17
C ILE A 323 -26.42 -17.48 2.39
#